data_AF-A0A5B1RCN1-F1
#
_entry.id   AF-A0A5B1RCN1-F1
#
_cell.length_a   1.000
_cell.length_b   1.000
_cell.length_c   1.000
_cell.angle_alpha   90.00
_cell.angle_beta   90.00
_cell.angle_gamma   90.00
#
_symmetry.space_group_name_H-M   'P 1'
#
loop_
_entity.id
_entity.type
_entity.pdbx_description
1 polymer ?
#
loop_
_entity_poly.entity_id
_entity_poly.type
_entity_poly.pdbx_seq_one_letter_code
_entity_poly.pdbx_strand_id
1 'polypeptide(L)'
;MTICAFLSHAGSADTLKLEIPANTHRWCPPGMFFANLTILHITVEHHALVPFLSTHKAITNLSLGACGCRTSCPLQGIVLPHLAYLVCPPGCVRGLLNNNPVTDLVMKYQSPEDMRFSTSTVVRQGPFLSTVPITRLHADFDPTDSDFLLFLFKIAPDLQILYLRQSVWCYSARVSRPIWRRQVDLFKDLSLLDISINDELAPTKHDEDAYLRTLLPPLPAFILRGRLLNFLRVSTRLREDSWYDRQWNIVDTTWTKTVNHE
;
A
#
# COMPACT_ATOMS: atom_id res chain seq x y z
N MET A 1 14.74 -32.45 -4.30
CA MET A 1 15.06 -31.48 -5.38
C MET A 1 15.14 -30.10 -4.75
N THR A 2 16.26 -29.41 -4.87
CA THR A 2 16.46 -28.08 -4.27
C THR A 2 15.79 -27.01 -5.14
N ILE A 3 15.32 -25.91 -4.55
CA ILE A 3 14.69 -24.78 -5.28
C ILE A 3 15.62 -24.26 -6.38
N CYS A 4 16.94 -24.23 -6.16
CA CYS A 4 17.93 -23.83 -7.17
C CYS A 4 17.90 -24.68 -8.43
N ALA A 5 17.75 -26.01 -8.29
CA ALA A 5 17.73 -26.92 -9.42
C ALA A 5 16.46 -26.72 -10.26
N PHE A 6 15.33 -26.38 -9.64
CA PHE A 6 14.13 -26.02 -10.38
C PHE A 6 14.31 -24.69 -11.12
N LEU A 7 14.80 -23.67 -10.41
CA LEU A 7 14.97 -22.33 -10.95
C LEU A 7 15.98 -22.27 -12.11
N SER A 8 16.98 -23.17 -12.17
CA SER A 8 17.98 -23.16 -13.25
C SER A 8 17.40 -23.56 -14.60
N HIS A 9 16.26 -24.27 -14.61
CA HIS A 9 15.54 -24.63 -15.82
C HIS A 9 14.54 -23.54 -16.25
N ALA A 10 14.34 -22.52 -15.42
CA ALA A 10 13.38 -21.44 -15.64
C ALA A 10 14.03 -20.13 -16.11
N GLY A 11 15.28 -20.16 -16.60
CA GLY A 11 16.05 -18.95 -16.93
C GLY A 11 15.44 -18.01 -18.00
N SER A 12 14.44 -18.48 -18.76
CA SER A 12 13.70 -17.66 -19.72
C SER A 12 12.40 -17.05 -19.17
N ALA A 13 12.05 -17.32 -17.90
CA ALA A 13 10.82 -16.82 -17.30
C ALA A 13 10.83 -15.28 -17.21
N ASP A 14 9.70 -14.67 -17.54
CA ASP A 14 9.44 -13.23 -17.41
C ASP A 14 8.86 -12.86 -16.05
N THR A 15 8.23 -13.84 -15.39
CA THR A 15 7.57 -13.72 -14.10
C THR A 15 8.12 -14.76 -13.13
N LEU A 16 8.53 -14.30 -11.95
CA LEU A 16 8.97 -15.16 -10.86
C LEU A 16 8.18 -14.84 -9.60
N LYS A 17 7.38 -15.81 -9.14
CA LYS A 17 6.66 -15.72 -7.87
C LYS A 17 7.20 -16.78 -6.91
N LEU A 18 7.81 -16.33 -5.82
CA LEU A 18 8.44 -17.17 -4.81
C LEU A 18 7.96 -16.80 -3.41
N GLU A 19 7.04 -17.62 -2.90
CA GLU A 19 6.58 -17.54 -1.51
C GLU A 19 7.37 -18.55 -0.68
N ILE A 20 8.36 -18.04 0.04
CA ILE A 20 9.22 -18.81 0.92
C ILE A 20 8.90 -18.45 2.37
N PRO A 21 8.57 -19.42 3.24
CA PRO A 21 8.32 -19.16 4.65
C PRO A 21 9.54 -18.49 5.31
N ALA A 22 9.32 -17.50 6.16
CA ALA A 22 10.36 -16.68 6.79
C ALA A 22 11.46 -17.48 7.53
N ASN A 23 11.15 -18.73 7.95
CA ASN A 23 12.09 -19.61 8.66
C ASN A 23 12.95 -20.47 7.73
N THR A 24 12.86 -20.29 6.41
CA THR A 24 13.57 -21.12 5.45
C THR A 24 14.91 -20.45 5.10
N HIS A 25 15.97 -20.79 5.83
CA HIS A 25 17.33 -20.25 5.64
C HIS A 25 18.03 -20.62 4.32
N ARG A 26 17.31 -21.18 3.34
CA ARG A 26 17.86 -21.68 2.07
C ARG A 26 17.35 -20.90 0.86
N TRP A 27 17.37 -19.57 0.96
CA TRP A 27 17.39 -18.76 -0.25
C TRP A 27 18.76 -18.83 -0.90
N CYS A 28 18.85 -18.96 -2.22
CA CYS A 28 20.13 -19.05 -2.89
C CYS A 28 20.07 -18.44 -4.30
N PRO A 29 20.62 -17.22 -4.47
CA PRO A 29 20.92 -16.72 -5.79
C PRO A 29 22.35 -16.13 -5.88
N PRO A 30 23.40 -16.96 -5.83
CA PRO A 30 24.61 -16.69 -6.59
C PRO A 30 24.54 -17.43 -7.94
N GLY A 31 24.53 -16.69 -9.06
CA GLY A 31 24.68 -17.22 -10.41
C GLY A 31 23.40 -17.53 -11.19
N MET A 32 22.21 -17.36 -10.59
CA MET A 32 20.94 -17.51 -11.32
C MET A 32 20.63 -16.22 -12.09
N PHE A 33 20.51 -16.34 -13.41
CA PHE A 33 20.19 -15.23 -14.29
C PHE A 33 18.92 -15.54 -15.07
N PHE A 34 17.92 -14.68 -14.92
CA PHE A 34 16.67 -14.71 -15.66
C PHE A 34 16.67 -13.57 -16.66
N ALA A 35 17.02 -13.86 -17.92
CA ALA A 35 17.31 -12.83 -18.91
C ALA A 35 16.12 -11.88 -19.17
N ASN A 36 14.90 -12.38 -19.03
CA ASN A 36 13.67 -11.67 -19.36
C ASN A 36 12.82 -11.32 -18.12
N LEU A 37 13.37 -11.47 -16.91
CA LEU A 37 12.59 -11.25 -15.69
C LEU A 37 12.17 -9.78 -15.55
N THR A 38 10.87 -9.56 -15.63
CA THR A 38 10.23 -8.24 -15.49
C THR A 38 9.35 -8.17 -14.26
N ILE A 39 8.76 -9.29 -13.83
CA ILE A 39 7.86 -9.36 -12.68
C ILE A 39 8.48 -10.25 -11.59
N LEU A 40 8.75 -9.69 -10.42
CA LEU A 40 9.24 -10.43 -9.27
C LEU A 40 8.27 -10.27 -8.08
N HIS A 41 7.76 -11.38 -7.57
CA HIS A 41 7.06 -11.47 -6.30
C HIS A 41 7.83 -12.38 -5.37
N ILE A 42 8.24 -11.90 -4.21
CA ILE A 42 9.15 -12.64 -3.34
C ILE A 42 8.99 -12.30 -1.87
N THR A 43 8.98 -13.31 -0.99
CA THR A 43 8.85 -13.14 0.48
C THR A 43 10.15 -13.33 1.26
N VAL A 44 11.28 -13.31 0.56
CA VAL A 44 12.60 -13.59 1.13
C VAL A 44 13.15 -12.37 1.87
N GLU A 45 14.03 -12.61 2.84
CA GLU A 45 14.79 -11.56 3.53
C GLU A 45 15.52 -10.64 2.54
N HIS A 46 15.34 -9.34 2.75
CA HIS A 46 15.74 -8.30 1.79
C HIS A 46 17.26 -8.24 1.56
N HIS A 47 18.06 -8.60 2.56
CA HIS A 47 19.53 -8.65 2.41
C HIS A 47 19.96 -9.63 1.31
N ALA A 48 19.25 -10.75 1.19
CA ALA A 48 19.57 -11.81 0.25
C ALA A 48 19.05 -11.51 -1.17
N LEU A 49 18.24 -10.45 -1.32
CA LEU A 49 17.73 -9.94 -2.60
C LEU A 49 18.66 -8.90 -3.23
N VAL A 50 19.55 -8.26 -2.46
CA VAL A 50 20.44 -7.20 -2.95
C VAL A 50 21.24 -7.62 -4.20
N PRO A 51 21.95 -8.78 -4.21
CA PRO A 51 22.70 -9.19 -5.40
C PRO A 51 21.76 -9.52 -6.58
N PHE A 52 20.61 -10.13 -6.30
CA PHE A 52 19.65 -10.53 -7.31
C PHE A 52 19.01 -9.33 -8.02
N LEU A 53 18.54 -8.34 -7.29
CA LEU A 53 18.00 -7.10 -7.86
C LEU A 53 19.09 -6.25 -8.54
N SER A 54 20.35 -6.43 -8.13
CA SER A 54 21.46 -5.77 -8.81
C SER A 54 21.72 -6.32 -10.21
N THR A 55 21.45 -7.60 -10.46
CA THR A 55 21.64 -8.23 -11.78
C THR A 55 20.40 -8.17 -12.68
N HIS A 56 19.20 -8.01 -12.12
CA HIS A 56 17.94 -8.00 -12.87
C HIS A 56 17.35 -6.59 -12.99
N LYS A 57 17.99 -5.73 -13.79
CA LYS A 57 17.57 -4.32 -13.98
C LYS A 57 16.29 -4.13 -14.80
N ALA A 58 15.87 -5.17 -15.52
CA ALA A 58 14.66 -5.17 -16.34
C ALA A 58 13.36 -5.28 -15.52
N ILE A 59 13.44 -5.47 -14.19
CA ILE A 59 12.28 -5.58 -13.32
C ILE A 59 11.43 -4.30 -13.39
N THR A 60 10.17 -4.47 -13.81
CA THR A 60 9.14 -3.44 -13.88
C THR A 60 8.16 -3.52 -12.72
N ASN A 61 7.91 -4.74 -12.21
CA ASN A 61 6.98 -5.00 -11.12
C ASN A 61 7.70 -5.76 -10.00
N LEU A 62 7.77 -5.17 -8.82
CA LEU A 62 8.40 -5.76 -7.65
C LEU A 62 7.39 -5.87 -6.50
N SER A 63 7.19 -7.08 -5.98
CA SER A 63 6.40 -7.32 -4.78
C SER A 63 7.25 -8.02 -3.73
N LEU A 64 7.42 -7.36 -2.59
CA LEU A 64 8.31 -7.81 -1.52
C LEU A 64 7.53 -8.30 -0.30
N GLY A 65 8.12 -9.29 0.36
CA GLY A 65 7.79 -9.77 1.69
C GLY A 65 8.02 -8.73 2.79
N ALA A 66 7.69 -9.13 4.02
CA ALA A 66 8.14 -8.48 5.25
C ALA A 66 9.67 -8.28 5.23
N CYS A 67 10.14 -7.11 5.66
CA CYS A 67 11.57 -6.78 5.63
C CYS A 67 12.35 -7.46 6.76
N GLY A 68 11.72 -7.58 7.94
CA GLY A 68 12.36 -8.05 9.18
C GLY A 68 13.41 -7.11 9.79
N CYS A 69 13.84 -6.05 9.09
CA CYS A 69 14.89 -5.14 9.57
C CYS A 69 14.34 -4.10 10.57
N ARG A 70 15.14 -3.75 11.58
CA ARG A 70 14.77 -2.81 12.65
C ARG A 70 15.24 -1.37 12.44
N THR A 71 16.10 -1.12 11.45
CA THR A 71 16.75 0.18 11.23
C THR A 71 16.49 0.70 9.82
N SER A 72 17.20 0.18 8.83
CA SER A 72 17.07 0.52 7.42
C SER A 72 16.85 -0.73 6.59
N CYS A 73 16.09 -0.60 5.50
CA CYS A 73 15.90 -1.67 4.55
C CYS A 73 17.23 -1.92 3.79
N PRO A 74 17.72 -3.17 3.68
CA PRO A 74 18.94 -3.51 2.94
C PRO A 74 18.89 -3.16 1.45
N LEU A 75 17.69 -2.99 0.90
CA LEU A 75 17.48 -2.59 -0.49
C LEU A 75 17.68 -1.09 -0.72
N GLN A 76 18.04 -0.34 0.32
CA GLN A 76 18.32 1.08 0.19
C GLN A 76 19.45 1.33 -0.81
N GLY A 77 19.16 2.17 -1.81
CA GLY A 77 20.11 2.55 -2.87
C GLY A 77 20.13 1.60 -4.06
N ILE A 78 19.31 0.55 -4.07
CA ILE A 78 19.15 -0.30 -5.25
C ILE A 78 18.40 0.48 -6.34
N VAL A 79 19.05 0.60 -7.49
CA VAL A 79 18.48 1.23 -8.68
C VAL A 79 17.90 0.18 -9.62
N LEU A 80 16.61 0.27 -9.88
CA LEU A 80 15.82 -0.50 -10.83
C LEU A 80 15.19 0.51 -11.81
N PRO A 81 15.88 0.83 -12.92
CA PRO A 81 15.53 1.95 -13.79
C PRO A 81 14.20 1.78 -14.53
N HIS A 82 13.59 0.59 -14.48
CA HIS A 82 12.30 0.29 -15.10
C HIS A 82 11.20 0.01 -14.07
N LEU A 83 11.48 0.12 -12.77
CA LEU A 83 10.53 -0.21 -11.71
C LEU A 83 9.37 0.80 -11.69
N ALA A 84 8.22 0.38 -12.22
CA ALA A 84 7.00 1.18 -12.29
C ALA A 84 5.99 0.82 -11.19
N TYR A 85 5.94 -0.46 -10.80
CA TYR A 85 4.99 -0.98 -9.81
C TYR A 85 5.72 -1.61 -8.62
N LEU A 86 5.45 -1.12 -7.41
CA LEU A 86 6.09 -1.57 -6.18
C LEU A 86 5.07 -1.96 -5.12
N VAL A 87 5.16 -3.19 -4.61
CA VAL A 87 4.48 -3.64 -3.38
C VAL A 87 5.54 -3.87 -2.31
N CYS A 88 5.45 -3.19 -1.17
CA CYS A 88 6.38 -3.40 -0.08
C CYS A 88 5.82 -2.96 1.29
N PRO A 89 6.42 -3.39 2.40
CA PRO A 89 6.15 -2.80 3.71
C PRO A 89 6.52 -1.31 3.77
N PRO A 90 5.85 -0.48 4.58
CA PRO A 90 6.15 0.96 4.69
C PRO A 90 7.62 1.28 4.97
N GLY A 91 8.30 0.48 5.80
CA GLY A 91 9.72 0.66 6.13
C GLY A 91 10.67 0.49 4.93
N CYS A 92 10.22 -0.14 3.85
CA CYS A 92 11.03 -0.39 2.64
C CYS A 92 10.90 0.70 1.59
N VAL A 93 9.82 1.49 1.66
CA VAL A 93 9.45 2.48 0.63
C VAL A 93 10.61 3.42 0.37
N ARG A 94 11.20 4.01 1.42
CA ARG A 94 12.32 4.94 1.26
C ARG A 94 13.50 4.34 0.50
N GLY A 95 13.82 3.07 0.77
CA GLY A 95 14.95 2.37 0.17
C GLY A 95 14.79 2.15 -1.34
N LEU A 96 13.54 1.92 -1.78
CA LEU A 96 13.21 1.54 -3.15
C LEU A 96 12.56 2.63 -3.97
N LEU A 97 12.04 3.69 -3.35
CA LEU A 97 11.46 4.81 -4.08
C LEU A 97 12.56 5.75 -4.60
N ASN A 98 13.61 5.96 -3.82
CA ASN A 98 14.68 6.88 -4.18
C ASN A 98 15.43 6.40 -5.42
N ASN A 99 15.49 7.27 -6.44
CA ASN A 99 16.12 7.03 -7.74
C ASN A 99 15.41 5.98 -8.63
N ASN A 100 14.19 5.57 -8.30
CA ASN A 100 13.42 4.61 -9.10
C ASN A 100 12.10 5.24 -9.61
N PRO A 101 11.66 4.92 -10.84
CA PRO A 101 10.51 5.56 -11.49
C PRO A 101 9.17 4.88 -11.11
N VAL A 102 8.88 4.80 -9.81
CA VAL A 102 7.65 4.16 -9.32
C VAL A 102 6.45 5.08 -9.56
N THR A 103 5.48 4.62 -10.37
CA THR A 103 4.22 5.34 -10.60
C THR A 103 3.07 4.77 -9.77
N ASP A 104 3.12 3.46 -9.48
CA ASP A 104 2.12 2.72 -8.72
C ASP A 104 2.77 2.10 -7.48
N LEU A 105 2.35 2.56 -6.30
CA LEU A 105 2.88 2.11 -5.01
C LEU A 105 1.81 1.41 -4.18
N VAL A 106 2.15 0.26 -3.62
CA VAL A 106 1.29 -0.51 -2.71
C VAL A 106 2.06 -0.76 -1.41
N MET A 107 1.72 0.00 -0.37
CA MET A 107 2.25 -0.17 0.97
C MET A 107 1.33 -1.09 1.76
N LYS A 108 1.81 -2.29 2.09
CA LYS A 108 1.03 -3.26 2.88
C LYS A 108 1.81 -3.66 4.11
N TYR A 109 1.14 -3.71 5.25
CA TYR A 109 1.69 -4.44 6.38
C TYR A 109 1.58 -5.93 6.02
N GLN A 110 2.64 -6.70 6.25
CA GLN A 110 2.64 -8.14 5.98
C GLN A 110 2.86 -8.94 7.25
N SER A 111 3.40 -8.31 8.28
CA SER A 111 3.50 -8.85 9.62
C SER A 111 3.24 -7.77 10.68
N PRO A 112 2.95 -8.16 11.94
CA PRO A 112 2.83 -7.22 13.05
C PRO A 112 4.09 -6.37 13.27
N GLU A 113 5.26 -6.89 12.92
CA GLU A 113 6.52 -6.16 13.03
C GLU A 113 6.60 -4.96 12.08
N ASP A 114 5.95 -5.03 10.91
CA ASP A 114 5.91 -3.92 9.96
C ASP A 114 5.21 -2.69 10.54
N MET A 115 4.28 -2.86 11.47
CA MET A 115 3.60 -1.76 12.16
C MET A 115 4.51 -0.97 13.10
N ARG A 116 5.66 -1.53 13.50
CA ARG A 116 6.62 -0.80 14.35
C ARG A 116 7.22 0.40 13.63
N PHE A 117 7.23 0.37 12.30
CA PHE A 117 7.55 1.51 11.48
C PHE A 117 6.25 2.22 11.13
N SER A 118 5.84 3.16 11.99
CA SER A 118 4.77 4.05 11.60
C SER A 118 5.16 4.75 10.30
N THR A 119 4.20 4.86 9.41
CA THR A 119 4.30 5.61 8.16
C THR A 119 4.84 7.02 8.38
N SER A 120 4.43 7.66 9.47
CA SER A 120 4.97 8.95 9.94
C SER A 120 6.47 8.94 10.28
N THR A 121 7.02 7.83 10.77
CA THR A 121 8.46 7.69 11.03
C THR A 121 9.27 7.70 9.73
N VAL A 122 8.76 7.10 8.66
CA VAL A 122 9.42 7.05 7.36
C VAL A 122 9.53 8.46 6.74
N VAL A 123 8.53 9.34 6.94
CA VAL A 123 8.61 10.77 6.54
C VAL A 123 9.81 11.48 7.15
N ARG A 124 9.98 11.28 8.47
CA ARG A 124 10.91 12.09 9.27
C ARG A 124 12.36 11.87 8.87
N GLN A 125 12.64 10.79 8.16
CA GLN A 125 13.97 10.44 7.67
C GLN A 125 14.43 11.28 6.45
N GLY A 126 13.58 12.15 5.90
CA GLY A 126 13.94 13.13 4.87
C GLY A 126 13.06 13.06 3.62
N PRO A 127 13.39 13.82 2.55
CA PRO A 127 12.60 13.81 1.32
C PRO A 127 12.65 12.46 0.62
N PHE A 128 11.61 12.19 -0.15
CA PHE A 128 11.52 11.08 -1.08
C PHE A 128 11.84 11.59 -2.48
N LEU A 129 12.64 10.83 -3.22
CA LEU A 129 13.15 11.25 -4.52
C LEU A 129 12.85 10.17 -5.57
N SER A 130 11.58 9.89 -5.82
CA SER A 130 11.21 9.13 -7.02
C SER A 130 11.54 9.96 -8.24
N THR A 131 11.93 9.29 -9.33
CA THR A 131 12.26 9.96 -10.59
C THR A 131 11.02 10.31 -11.41
N VAL A 132 9.84 9.84 -11.00
CA VAL A 132 8.54 10.13 -11.61
C VAL A 132 7.48 10.37 -10.52
N PRO A 133 6.36 11.06 -10.83
CA PRO A 133 5.26 11.21 -9.89
C PRO A 133 4.54 9.88 -9.63
N ILE A 134 4.26 9.58 -8.35
CA ILE A 134 3.36 8.49 -7.97
C ILE A 134 1.93 8.96 -8.21
N THR A 135 1.21 8.28 -9.10
CA THR A 135 -0.17 8.63 -9.46
C THR A 135 -1.19 7.69 -8.84
N ARG A 136 -0.77 6.48 -8.44
CA ARG A 136 -1.63 5.50 -7.76
C ARG A 136 -0.97 4.96 -6.51
N LEU A 137 -1.74 4.93 -5.43
CA LEU A 137 -1.28 4.53 -4.13
C LEU A 137 -2.31 3.65 -3.45
N HIS A 138 -1.89 2.47 -3.01
CA HIS A 138 -2.62 1.65 -2.07
C HIS A 138 -1.82 1.64 -0.78
N ALA A 139 -2.44 1.99 0.34
CA ALA A 139 -1.76 1.97 1.63
C ALA A 139 -2.64 1.33 2.70
N ASP A 140 -2.07 0.34 3.38
CA ASP A 140 -2.57 -0.05 4.68
C ASP A 140 -2.29 1.08 5.68
N PHE A 141 -3.25 1.37 6.56
CA PHE A 141 -3.14 2.46 7.51
C PHE A 141 -3.56 2.04 8.92
N ASP A 142 -2.96 2.73 9.90
CA ASP A 142 -3.40 2.74 11.28
C ASP A 142 -4.29 3.96 11.53
N PRO A 143 -5.56 3.80 11.96
CA PRO A 143 -6.46 4.93 12.20
C PRO A 143 -5.97 5.90 13.28
N THR A 144 -5.03 5.47 14.13
CA THR A 144 -4.42 6.29 15.18
C THR A 144 -3.23 7.13 14.68
N ASP A 145 -2.67 6.85 13.49
CA ASP A 145 -1.59 7.65 12.90
C ASP A 145 -2.15 8.95 12.30
N SER A 146 -2.11 10.03 13.08
CA SER A 146 -2.60 11.35 12.70
C SER A 146 -1.82 12.00 11.55
N ASP A 147 -0.59 11.54 11.31
CA ASP A 147 0.31 12.09 10.29
C ASP A 147 0.30 11.25 9.00
N PHE A 148 -0.53 10.20 8.94
CA PHE A 148 -0.55 9.24 7.83
C PHE A 148 -0.83 9.89 6.47
N LEU A 149 -1.89 10.71 6.33
CA LEU A 149 -2.16 11.34 5.04
C LEU A 149 -1.16 12.45 4.70
N LEU A 150 -0.60 13.12 5.70
CA LEU A 150 0.50 14.05 5.48
C LEU A 150 1.74 13.33 4.93
N PHE A 151 2.03 12.11 5.39
CA PHE A 151 3.05 11.25 4.81
C PHE A 151 2.76 10.91 3.35
N LEU A 152 1.55 10.43 3.06
CA LEU A 152 1.16 10.08 1.70
C LEU A 152 1.27 11.28 0.76
N PHE A 153 0.84 12.47 1.19
CA PHE A 153 0.96 13.69 0.41
C PHE A 153 2.41 14.09 0.14
N LYS A 154 3.31 13.89 1.10
CA LYS A 154 4.75 14.18 0.91
C LYS A 154 5.43 13.23 -0.07
N ILE A 155 4.93 12.00 -0.20
CA ILE A 155 5.46 11.00 -1.14
C ILE A 155 4.85 11.17 -2.52
N ALA A 156 3.54 11.40 -2.58
CA ALA A 156 2.74 11.41 -3.79
C ALA A 156 1.84 12.66 -3.81
N PRO A 157 2.41 13.86 -4.06
CA PRO A 157 1.62 15.08 -4.11
C PRO A 157 0.65 15.10 -5.32
N ASP A 158 1.05 14.48 -6.43
CA ASP A 158 0.30 14.39 -7.69
C ASP A 158 -0.62 13.15 -7.76
N LEU A 159 -1.05 12.66 -6.60
CA LEU A 159 -1.81 11.42 -6.51
C LEU A 159 -3.21 11.56 -7.11
N GLN A 160 -3.55 10.65 -8.02
CA GLN A 160 -4.85 10.61 -8.69
C GLN A 160 -5.76 9.52 -8.14
N ILE A 161 -5.19 8.43 -7.64
CA ILE A 161 -5.92 7.25 -7.17
C ILE A 161 -5.35 6.84 -5.81
N LEU A 162 -6.21 6.85 -4.79
CA LEU A 162 -5.86 6.46 -3.43
C LEU A 162 -6.78 5.35 -2.92
N TYR A 163 -6.19 4.21 -2.60
CA TYR A 163 -6.82 3.12 -1.87
C TYR A 163 -6.26 3.09 -0.45
N LEU A 164 -7.12 3.23 0.55
CA LEU A 164 -6.77 3.11 1.96
C LEU A 164 -7.41 1.85 2.51
N ARG A 165 -6.62 1.02 3.17
CA ARG A 165 -7.14 -0.16 3.85
C ARG A 165 -6.73 -0.11 5.32
N GLN A 166 -7.68 -0.24 6.23
CA GLN A 166 -7.33 -0.38 7.64
C GLN A 166 -6.53 -1.67 7.80
N SER A 167 -5.46 -1.63 8.57
CA SER A 167 -4.68 -2.82 8.89
C SER A 167 -5.48 -3.79 9.76
N VAL A 168 -5.38 -5.10 9.50
CA VAL A 168 -5.95 -6.15 10.38
C VAL A 168 -5.25 -6.25 11.73
N TRP A 169 -4.04 -5.68 11.83
CA TRP A 169 -3.20 -5.73 13.02
C TRP A 169 -3.38 -4.48 13.92
N CYS A 170 -4.27 -3.55 13.56
CA CYS A 170 -4.61 -2.42 14.42
C CYS A 170 -5.52 -2.88 15.57
N TYR A 171 -4.93 -3.15 16.74
CA TYR A 171 -5.65 -3.63 17.92
C TYR A 171 -6.37 -2.55 18.75
N SER A 172 -6.38 -1.30 18.27
CA SER A 172 -6.78 -0.17 19.10
C SER A 172 -7.39 0.95 18.28
N ALA A 173 -8.73 0.99 18.22
CA ALA A 173 -9.52 2.13 18.68
C ALA A 173 -10.99 1.96 18.27
N ARG A 174 -11.81 1.38 19.15
CA ARG A 174 -13.28 1.54 19.05
C ARG A 174 -13.75 3.00 19.10
N VAL A 175 -12.85 3.94 19.40
CA VAL A 175 -13.23 5.31 19.72
C VAL A 175 -12.13 6.28 19.34
N SER A 176 -12.20 6.83 18.13
CA SER A 176 -11.98 8.25 17.85
C SER A 176 -12.19 8.50 16.36
N ARG A 177 -12.77 9.65 16.01
CA ARG A 177 -12.88 10.10 14.63
C ARG A 177 -11.45 10.16 14.06
N PRO A 178 -11.07 9.34 13.06
CA PRO A 178 -9.75 9.36 12.49
C PRO A 178 -9.42 10.77 12.00
N ILE A 179 -8.34 11.29 12.56
CA ILE A 179 -7.87 12.67 12.35
C ILE A 179 -7.52 12.90 10.88
N TRP A 180 -7.12 11.83 10.18
CA TRP A 180 -6.77 11.85 8.76
C TRP A 180 -7.86 12.48 7.89
N ARG A 181 -9.15 12.38 8.24
CA ARG A 181 -10.26 12.94 7.44
C ARG A 181 -10.12 14.42 7.10
N ARG A 182 -9.45 15.20 7.97
CA ARG A 182 -9.23 16.64 7.76
C ARG A 182 -8.13 16.96 6.74
N GLN A 183 -7.35 15.96 6.35
CA GLN A 183 -6.18 16.09 5.49
C GLN A 183 -6.43 15.60 4.06
N VAL A 184 -7.62 15.09 3.75
CA VAL A 184 -7.95 14.66 2.37
C VAL A 184 -7.85 15.83 1.38
N ASP A 185 -8.13 17.05 1.85
CA ASP A 185 -7.99 18.30 1.09
C ASP A 185 -6.55 18.61 0.62
N LEU A 186 -5.55 17.83 1.05
CA LEU A 186 -4.19 17.95 0.55
C LEU A 186 -4.05 17.48 -0.91
N PHE A 187 -4.84 16.49 -1.34
CA PHE A 187 -4.71 15.87 -2.67
C PHE A 187 -5.59 16.58 -3.71
N LYS A 188 -4.99 17.53 -4.43
CA LYS A 188 -5.72 18.41 -5.37
C LYS A 188 -6.27 17.68 -6.59
N ASP A 189 -5.55 16.67 -7.05
CA ASP A 189 -5.80 15.95 -8.31
C ASP A 189 -6.41 14.55 -8.08
N LEU A 190 -6.85 14.28 -6.85
CA LEU A 190 -7.43 13.00 -6.49
C LEU A 190 -8.76 12.80 -7.22
N SER A 191 -8.78 11.79 -8.10
CA SER A 191 -9.95 11.40 -8.89
C SER A 191 -10.69 10.22 -8.30
N LEU A 192 -9.99 9.36 -7.56
CA LEU A 192 -10.52 8.18 -6.90
C LEU A 192 -10.00 8.10 -5.46
N LEU A 193 -10.93 8.03 -4.52
CA LEU A 193 -10.65 7.68 -3.12
C LEU A 193 -11.50 6.49 -2.70
N ASP A 194 -10.84 5.41 -2.29
CA ASP A 194 -11.49 4.20 -1.81
C ASP A 194 -10.93 3.83 -0.45
N ILE A 195 -11.80 3.65 0.54
CA ILE A 195 -11.42 3.45 1.94
C ILE A 195 -12.10 2.17 2.43
N SER A 196 -11.30 1.15 2.74
CA SER A 196 -11.76 -0.12 3.31
C SER A 196 -11.41 -0.19 4.79
N ILE A 197 -12.40 -0.49 5.64
CA ILE A 197 -12.29 -0.53 7.09
C ILE A 197 -12.59 -1.95 7.57
N ASN A 198 -11.66 -2.53 8.32
CA ASN A 198 -11.75 -3.93 8.78
C ASN A 198 -12.47 -4.06 10.13
N ASP A 199 -12.78 -2.95 10.81
CA ASP A 199 -13.55 -2.98 12.05
C ASP A 199 -14.95 -3.58 11.81
N GLU A 200 -15.36 -4.50 12.70
CA GLU A 200 -16.75 -4.93 12.79
C GLU A 200 -17.61 -3.73 13.19
N LEU A 201 -18.58 -3.43 12.37
CA LEU A 201 -19.54 -2.38 12.65
C LEU A 201 -20.33 -2.64 13.95
N ALA A 202 -20.76 -1.55 14.57
CA ALA A 202 -21.52 -1.55 15.82
C ALA A 202 -22.77 -2.47 15.77
N PRO A 203 -23.21 -3.03 16.91
CA PRO A 203 -24.23 -4.09 16.96
C PRO A 203 -25.64 -3.68 16.49
N THR A 204 -25.89 -2.39 16.23
CA THR A 204 -27.19 -1.90 15.76
C THR A 204 -27.08 -1.07 14.49
N LYS A 205 -28.08 -1.20 13.61
CA LYS A 205 -28.20 -0.45 12.34
C LYS A 205 -28.12 1.08 12.52
N HIS A 206 -28.55 1.61 13.67
CA HIS A 206 -28.49 3.05 13.92
C HIS A 206 -27.06 3.51 14.23
N ASP A 207 -26.31 2.72 14.99
CA ASP A 207 -24.91 2.97 15.32
C ASP A 207 -24.01 2.81 14.08
N GLU A 208 -24.35 1.90 13.16
CA GLU A 208 -23.68 1.70 11.88
C GLU A 208 -23.64 2.99 11.05
N ASP A 209 -24.82 3.55 10.72
CA ASP A 209 -24.89 4.74 9.87
C ASP A 209 -24.27 5.97 10.57
N ALA A 210 -24.33 6.06 11.89
CA ALA A 210 -23.66 7.11 12.66
C ALA A 210 -22.14 6.96 12.61
N TYR A 211 -21.60 5.76 12.83
CA TYR A 211 -20.18 5.45 12.78
C TYR A 211 -19.62 5.70 11.37
N LEU A 212 -20.30 5.22 10.34
CA LEU A 212 -19.92 5.43 8.94
C LEU A 212 -19.95 6.90 8.53
N ARG A 213 -20.96 7.66 8.96
CA ARG A 213 -20.96 9.12 8.77
C ARG A 213 -19.79 9.78 9.44
N THR A 214 -19.28 9.19 10.54
CA THR A 214 -17.98 9.63 10.99
C THR A 214 -16.97 9.30 9.90
N LEU A 215 -16.79 8.04 9.48
CA LEU A 215 -15.71 7.58 8.57
C LEU A 215 -15.60 8.36 7.26
N LEU A 216 -16.72 8.83 6.74
CA LEU A 216 -16.73 9.71 5.58
C LEU A 216 -15.92 10.98 5.87
N PRO A 217 -14.97 11.37 5.00
CA PRO A 217 -14.41 12.71 5.08
C PRO A 217 -15.58 13.71 5.00
N PRO A 218 -15.53 14.84 5.72
CA PRO A 218 -16.48 15.92 5.46
C PRO A 218 -16.40 16.18 3.96
N LEU A 219 -17.54 16.12 3.24
CA LEU A 219 -17.57 16.29 1.79
C LEU A 219 -16.69 17.48 1.47
N PRO A 220 -15.52 17.25 0.86
CA PRO A 220 -14.49 18.27 0.88
C PRO A 220 -15.05 19.46 0.10
N ALA A 221 -14.83 20.67 0.59
CA ALA A 221 -15.23 21.89 -0.11
C ALA A 221 -14.69 21.94 -1.57
N PHE A 222 -13.74 21.05 -1.88
CA PHE A 222 -13.33 20.59 -3.22
C PHE A 222 -14.46 20.36 -4.23
N ILE A 223 -15.49 19.59 -3.86
CA ILE A 223 -16.57 19.21 -4.79
C ILE A 223 -17.41 20.45 -5.15
N LEU A 224 -17.68 21.30 -4.15
CA LEU A 224 -18.38 22.56 -4.31
C LEU A 224 -17.57 23.62 -5.08
N ARG A 225 -16.26 23.39 -5.30
CA ARG A 225 -15.34 24.30 -6.00
C ARG A 225 -14.87 23.76 -7.35
N GLY A 226 -15.50 22.72 -7.90
CA GLY A 226 -15.25 22.23 -9.26
C GLY A 226 -13.98 21.38 -9.42
N ARG A 227 -13.60 20.58 -8.42
CA ARG A 227 -12.42 19.68 -8.49
C ARG A 227 -12.77 18.21 -8.79
N LEU A 228 -11.74 17.47 -9.22
CA LEU A 228 -11.71 16.21 -9.98
C LEU A 228 -12.14 14.91 -9.28
N LEU A 229 -12.59 14.93 -8.02
CA LEU A 229 -12.95 13.68 -7.34
C LEU A 229 -14.18 13.08 -8.00
N ASN A 230 -13.99 12.05 -8.81
CA ASN A 230 -15.03 11.40 -9.60
C ASN A 230 -15.64 10.21 -8.86
N PHE A 231 -14.87 9.60 -7.97
CA PHE A 231 -15.28 8.41 -7.25
C PHE A 231 -14.80 8.47 -5.80
N LEU A 232 -15.75 8.30 -4.88
CA LEU A 232 -15.48 8.13 -3.46
C LEU A 232 -16.27 6.93 -2.95
N ARG A 233 -15.56 5.93 -2.44
CA ARG A 233 -16.14 4.75 -1.80
C ARG A 233 -15.58 4.57 -0.39
N VAL A 234 -16.45 4.20 0.53
CA VAL A 234 -16.08 3.71 1.85
C VAL A 234 -16.75 2.36 2.05
N SER A 235 -15.93 1.33 2.21
CA SER A 235 -16.36 -0.03 2.52
C SER A 235 -15.99 -0.41 3.94
N THR A 236 -16.83 -1.21 4.59
CA THR A 236 -16.57 -1.70 5.95
C THR A 236 -17.19 -3.08 6.13
N ARG A 237 -16.56 -3.91 6.96
CA ARG A 237 -17.05 -5.24 7.25
C ARG A 237 -18.24 -5.19 8.21
N LEU A 238 -19.37 -5.79 7.80
CA LEU A 238 -20.55 -5.92 8.66
C LEU A 238 -20.48 -7.17 9.53
N ARG A 239 -20.17 -8.31 8.89
CA ARG A 239 -20.06 -9.64 9.50
C ARG A 239 -19.02 -10.47 8.74
N GLU A 240 -18.81 -11.72 9.15
CA GLU A 240 -17.85 -12.61 8.49
C GLU A 240 -18.03 -12.66 6.97
N ASP A 241 -19.28 -12.75 6.48
CA ASP A 241 -19.60 -12.94 5.06
C ASP A 241 -20.37 -11.75 4.44
N SER A 242 -20.29 -10.56 5.04
CA SER A 242 -21.00 -9.40 4.49
C SER A 242 -20.25 -8.09 4.65
N TRP A 243 -20.37 -7.27 3.61
CA TRP A 243 -19.70 -5.98 3.50
C TRP A 243 -20.71 -4.89 3.21
N TYR A 244 -20.44 -3.73 3.76
CA TYR A 244 -21.19 -2.52 3.53
C TYR A 244 -20.39 -1.60 2.64
N ASP A 245 -21.02 -1.08 1.58
CA ASP A 245 -20.44 -0.05 0.72
C ASP A 245 -21.29 1.23 0.78
N ARG A 246 -20.61 2.36 1.00
CA ARG A 246 -21.13 3.70 0.73
C ARG A 246 -20.34 4.29 -0.41
N GLN A 247 -21.03 4.55 -1.52
CA GLN A 247 -20.46 5.21 -2.67
C GLN A 247 -21.09 6.60 -2.82
N TRP A 248 -20.26 7.59 -3.10
CA TRP A 248 -20.73 8.92 -3.45
C TRP A 248 -21.01 8.99 -4.94
N ASN A 249 -22.20 9.50 -5.29
CA ASN A 249 -22.58 9.75 -6.66
C ASN A 249 -22.37 11.24 -6.97
N ILE A 250 -21.50 11.49 -7.95
CA ILE A 250 -21.14 12.85 -8.35
C ILE A 250 -22.30 13.61 -9.01
N VAL A 251 -23.20 12.91 -9.71
CA VAL A 251 -24.26 13.53 -10.52
C VAL A 251 -25.33 14.17 -9.64
N ASP A 252 -25.77 13.44 -8.63
CA ASP A 252 -26.83 13.87 -7.72
C ASP A 252 -26.29 14.36 -6.36
N THR A 253 -24.97 14.32 -6.17
CA THR A 253 -24.27 14.62 -4.91
C THR A 253 -24.75 13.81 -3.71
N THR A 254 -25.36 12.65 -3.95
CA THR A 254 -25.90 11.78 -2.91
C THR A 254 -24.99 10.61 -2.57
N TRP A 255 -25.30 9.93 -1.46
CA TRP A 255 -24.64 8.70 -1.06
C TRP A 255 -25.55 7.51 -1.38
N THR A 256 -25.07 6.57 -2.19
CA THR A 256 -25.71 5.28 -2.40
C THR A 256 -25.15 4.27 -1.40
N LYS A 257 -26.04 3.50 -0.78
CA LYS A 257 -25.71 2.42 0.16
C LYS A 257 -25.99 1.09 -0.49
N THR A 258 -25.00 0.20 -0.49
CA THR A 258 -25.11 -1.17 -0.98
C THR A 258 -24.64 -2.12 0.11
N VAL A 259 -25.35 -3.23 0.29
CA VAL A 259 -24.93 -4.33 1.18
C VAL A 259 -24.61 -5.51 0.27
N ASN A 260 -23.40 -6.02 0.37
CA ASN A 260 -22.92 -7.15 -0.42
C ASN A 260 -22.79 -8.38 0.49
N HIS A 261 -23.16 -9.54 -0.05
CA HIS A 261 -22.98 -10.84 0.57
C HIS A 261 -21.97 -11.63 -0.28
N GLU A 262 -20.96 -12.22 0.35
CA GLU A 262 -20.04 -13.15 -0.31
C GLU A 262 -20.68 -14.52 -0.55
#